data_AF-X1TW61-F1
#
_entry.id   AF-X1TW61-F1
#
_cell.length_a   1.000
_cell.length_b   1.000
_cell.length_c   1.000
_cell.angle_alpha   90.00
_cell.angle_beta   90.00
_cell.angle_gamma   90.00
#
_symmetry.space_group_name_H-M   'P 1'
#
loop_
_entity.id
_entity.type
_entity.pdbx_description
1 polymer ?
#
loop_
_entity_poly.entity_id
_entity_poly.type
_entity_poly.pdbx_seq_one_letter_code
_entity_poly.pdbx_strand_id
1 'polypeptide(L)'
;MKVFRNLLDYIPKEITDGVVKSSKYCNEIRSINELRIHEVGNIKFINLNISLEKNLYLSQVEKIKERFRKKIESQIPGCRIILETKTDYSKDDITSRVKEIILNHKNIKDIHNINIYQVEDQIDVSVHILLRKDLDLRETEKLTKRVENKIKSELMSLRSIYIHIEETNVKESWKDVTADSKLFIDNIRQEIKEYIVPSTCHNFTILERNNCHNIAFHCRLEKNLDVGHAHSVITAVEVIIRKKFDNIGELSIHVEPDQE
;
A
#
# COMPACT_ATOMS: atom_id res chain seq x y z
N MET A 1 -0.20 -24.70 9.74
CA MET A 1 -1.51 -24.61 9.08
C MET A 1 -2.55 -25.35 9.93
N LYS A 2 -3.49 -24.62 10.55
CA LYS A 2 -4.62 -25.23 11.28
C LYS A 2 -5.79 -25.38 10.28
N VAL A 3 -6.32 -26.59 10.15
CA VAL A 3 -7.54 -26.86 9.36
C VAL A 3 -8.67 -27.04 10.37
N PHE A 4 -9.66 -26.16 10.34
CA PHE A 4 -10.85 -26.32 11.19
C PHE A 4 -11.84 -27.26 10.50
N ARG A 5 -12.12 -28.41 11.12
CA ARG A 5 -13.15 -29.36 10.68
C ARG A 5 -14.47 -28.98 11.33
N ASN A 6 -15.29 -28.17 10.65
CA ASN A 6 -16.70 -28.05 11.05
C ASN A 6 -17.49 -29.20 10.41
N LEU A 7 -18.22 -29.92 11.28
CA LEU A 7 -18.99 -31.13 11.00
C LEU A 7 -20.18 -30.84 10.07
N LEU A 8 -20.29 -31.56 8.93
CA LEU A 8 -21.49 -32.32 8.55
C LEU A 8 -21.46 -33.04 7.18
N ASP A 9 -20.40 -32.95 6.37
CA ASP A 9 -20.29 -33.76 5.14
C ASP A 9 -19.04 -34.65 5.15
N TYR A 10 -19.19 -35.88 4.64
CA TYR A 10 -18.11 -36.87 4.51
C TYR A 10 -16.92 -36.29 3.73
N ILE A 11 -15.73 -36.31 4.34
CA ILE A 11 -14.51 -35.76 3.74
C ILE A 11 -13.55 -36.93 3.44
N PRO A 12 -13.39 -37.38 2.18
CA PRO A 12 -12.39 -38.37 1.83
C PRO A 12 -10.99 -37.91 2.25
N LYS A 13 -10.29 -38.75 3.01
CA LYS A 13 -8.97 -38.43 3.57
C LYS A 13 -7.96 -38.07 2.47
N GLU A 14 -8.02 -38.78 1.35
CA GLU A 14 -7.16 -38.59 0.18
C GLU A 14 -7.30 -37.19 -0.44
N ILE A 15 -8.53 -36.69 -0.58
CA ILE A 15 -8.81 -35.36 -1.12
C ILE A 15 -8.35 -34.29 -0.14
N THR A 16 -8.60 -34.49 1.15
CA THR A 16 -8.12 -33.59 2.21
C THR A 16 -6.61 -33.47 2.18
N ASP A 17 -5.91 -34.60 2.12
CA ASP A 17 -4.45 -34.65 2.10
C ASP A 17 -3.88 -34.02 0.82
N GLY A 18 -4.55 -34.18 -0.32
CA GLY A 18 -4.21 -33.50 -1.57
C GLY A 18 -4.33 -31.98 -1.47
N VAL A 19 -5.45 -31.47 -0.96
CA VAL A 19 -5.64 -30.02 -0.76
C VAL A 19 -4.59 -29.46 0.23
N VAL A 20 -4.35 -30.15 1.34
CA VAL A 20 -3.36 -29.75 2.36
C VAL A 20 -1.93 -29.79 1.83
N LYS A 21 -1.59 -30.77 0.98
CA LYS A 21 -0.30 -30.78 0.29
C LYS A 21 -0.19 -29.64 -0.70
N SER A 22 -1.26 -29.35 -1.44
CA SER A 22 -1.30 -28.29 -2.44
C SER A 22 -1.10 -26.90 -1.83
N SER A 23 -1.66 -26.63 -0.64
CA SER A 23 -1.52 -25.32 0.01
C SER A 23 -0.09 -25.01 0.42
N LYS A 24 0.72 -26.04 0.74
CA LYS A 24 2.16 -25.87 1.04
C LYS A 24 2.98 -25.32 -0.13
N TYR A 25 2.44 -25.31 -1.35
CA TYR A 25 3.10 -24.74 -2.54
C TYR A 25 2.67 -23.28 -2.82
N CYS A 26 1.77 -22.72 -2.01
CA CYS A 26 1.32 -21.33 -2.10
C CYS A 26 1.54 -20.67 -0.73
N ASN A 27 2.71 -20.06 -0.55
CA ASN A 27 3.12 -19.46 0.73
C ASN A 27 2.15 -18.35 1.20
N GLU A 28 1.48 -17.71 0.26
CA GLU A 28 0.51 -16.63 0.49
C GLU A 28 -0.80 -17.15 1.13
N ILE A 29 -1.02 -18.47 1.16
CA ILE A 29 -2.17 -19.09 1.82
C ILE A 29 -1.81 -19.37 3.28
N ARG A 30 -2.37 -18.57 4.20
CA ARG A 30 -2.14 -18.73 5.65
C ARG A 30 -2.89 -19.91 6.25
N SER A 31 -4.16 -20.08 5.87
CA SER A 31 -5.01 -21.14 6.39
C SER A 31 -6.08 -21.56 5.39
N ILE A 32 -6.54 -22.80 5.55
CA ILE A 32 -7.78 -23.29 4.95
C ILE A 32 -8.81 -23.26 6.07
N ASN A 33 -9.74 -22.32 5.98
CA ASN A 33 -10.75 -22.05 7.00
C ASN A 33 -11.88 -23.07 6.93
N GLU A 34 -12.30 -23.39 5.71
CA GLU A 34 -13.32 -24.40 5.43
C GLU A 34 -12.94 -25.21 4.20
N LEU A 35 -13.22 -26.51 4.26
CA LEU A 35 -13.12 -27.45 3.15
C LEU A 35 -14.37 -28.32 3.18
N ARG A 36 -15.20 -28.23 2.12
CA ARG A 36 -16.35 -29.12 1.91
C ARG A 36 -16.17 -29.85 0.61
N ILE A 37 -16.55 -31.13 0.59
CA ILE A 37 -16.43 -31.98 -0.57
C ILE A 37 -17.78 -32.63 -0.82
N HIS A 38 -18.24 -32.56 -2.06
CA HIS A 38 -19.44 -33.27 -2.51
C HIS A 38 -19.12 -34.08 -3.76
N GLU A 39 -19.60 -35.31 -3.83
CA GLU A 39 -19.43 -36.17 -5.00
C GLU A 39 -20.76 -36.34 -5.73
N VAL A 40 -20.76 -36.09 -7.04
CA VAL A 40 -21.92 -36.32 -7.90
C VAL A 40 -21.46 -37.12 -9.11
N GLY A 41 -21.82 -38.41 -9.13
CA GLY A 41 -21.27 -39.36 -10.09
C GLY A 41 -19.74 -39.43 -9.98
N ASN A 42 -19.04 -39.15 -11.07
CA ASN A 42 -17.57 -39.15 -11.12
C ASN A 42 -16.94 -37.76 -10.85
N ILE A 43 -17.75 -36.74 -10.56
CA ILE A 43 -17.26 -35.36 -10.35
C ILE A 43 -17.14 -35.08 -8.86
N LYS A 44 -15.96 -34.58 -8.46
CA LYS A 44 -15.67 -34.15 -7.08
C LYS A 44 -15.76 -32.64 -6.98
N PHE A 45 -16.78 -32.11 -6.32
CA PHE A 45 -16.90 -30.70 -6.02
C PHE A 45 -16.15 -30.38 -4.73
N ILE A 46 -15.20 -29.45 -4.79
CA ILE A 46 -14.36 -29.04 -3.67
C ILE A 46 -14.61 -27.56 -3.41
N ASN A 47 -15.27 -27.25 -2.30
CA ASN A 47 -15.53 -25.89 -1.86
C ASN A 47 -14.51 -25.51 -0.79
N LEU A 48 -13.74 -24.46 -1.07
CA LEU A 48 -12.65 -23.99 -0.22
C LEU A 48 -12.91 -22.56 0.22
N ASN A 49 -12.76 -22.34 1.52
CA ASN A 49 -12.56 -21.00 2.07
C ASN A 49 -11.13 -20.91 2.58
N ILE A 50 -10.31 -20.04 1.99
CA ILE A 50 -8.91 -19.86 2.39
C ILE A 50 -8.68 -18.45 2.91
N SER A 51 -7.74 -18.33 3.85
CA SER A 51 -7.20 -17.04 4.24
C SER A 51 -5.89 -16.76 3.53
N LEU A 52 -5.79 -15.57 2.95
CA LEU A 52 -4.56 -15.08 2.33
C LEU A 52 -3.77 -14.15 3.25
N GLU A 53 -2.51 -13.90 2.88
CA GLU A 53 -1.71 -12.83 3.44
C GLU A 53 -2.36 -11.44 3.25
N LYS A 54 -1.95 -10.50 4.11
CA LYS A 54 -2.45 -9.13 4.13
C LYS A 54 -1.87 -8.33 2.94
N ASN A 55 -2.52 -7.21 2.60
CA ASN A 55 -2.05 -6.25 1.59
C ASN A 55 -1.90 -6.80 0.16
N LEU A 56 -2.69 -7.81 -0.22
CA LEU A 56 -2.75 -8.30 -1.60
C LEU A 56 -3.76 -7.49 -2.41
N TYR A 57 -3.37 -7.07 -3.61
CA TYR A 57 -4.30 -6.52 -4.59
C TYR A 57 -5.19 -7.62 -5.19
N LEU A 58 -6.40 -7.27 -5.63
CA LEU A 58 -7.34 -8.22 -6.24
C LEU A 58 -6.71 -9.04 -7.38
N SER A 59 -5.88 -8.41 -8.21
CA SER A 59 -5.17 -9.10 -9.30
C SER A 59 -4.17 -10.15 -8.81
N GLN A 60 -3.52 -9.91 -7.68
CA GLN A 60 -2.63 -10.89 -7.04
C GLN A 60 -3.45 -12.02 -6.41
N VAL A 61 -4.57 -11.68 -5.75
CA VAL A 61 -5.52 -12.66 -5.21
C VAL A 61 -5.98 -13.63 -6.31
N GLU A 62 -6.45 -13.13 -7.46
CA GLU A 62 -6.89 -14.00 -8.56
C GLU A 62 -5.76 -14.88 -9.11
N LYS A 63 -4.53 -14.36 -9.22
CA LYS A 63 -3.35 -15.18 -9.60
C LYS A 63 -3.06 -16.30 -8.60
N ILE A 64 -3.18 -16.01 -7.30
CA ILE A 64 -2.98 -17.00 -6.23
C ILE A 64 -4.08 -18.07 -6.31
N LYS A 65 -5.34 -17.66 -6.46
CA LYS A 65 -6.49 -18.57 -6.62
C LYS A 65 -6.30 -19.52 -7.80
N GLU A 66 -5.87 -18.99 -8.94
CA GLU A 66 -5.63 -19.77 -10.14
C GLU A 66 -4.48 -20.77 -9.99
N ARG A 67 -3.35 -20.33 -9.43
CA ARG A 67 -2.20 -21.21 -9.15
C ARG A 67 -2.58 -22.34 -8.19
N PHE A 68 -3.34 -22.02 -7.14
CA PHE A 68 -3.78 -23.02 -6.17
C PHE A 68 -4.80 -23.99 -6.76
N ARG A 69 -5.76 -23.51 -7.56
CA ARG A 69 -6.71 -24.34 -8.30
C ARG A 69 -6.00 -25.37 -9.18
N LYS A 70 -5.08 -24.91 -10.04
CA LYS A 70 -4.28 -25.80 -10.90
C LYS A 70 -3.51 -26.86 -10.11
N LYS A 71 -2.98 -26.48 -8.94
CA LYS A 71 -2.24 -27.42 -8.09
C LYS A 71 -3.16 -28.53 -7.55
N ILE A 72 -4.35 -28.19 -7.08
CA ILE A 72 -5.33 -29.18 -6.61
C ILE A 72 -5.79 -30.06 -7.77
N GLU A 73 -6.10 -29.49 -8.93
CA GLU A 73 -6.54 -30.25 -10.12
C GLU A 73 -5.48 -31.27 -10.56
N SER A 74 -4.19 -30.93 -10.44
CA SER A 74 -3.09 -31.86 -10.74
C SER A 74 -3.00 -33.07 -9.80
N GLN A 75 -3.52 -32.94 -8.58
CA GLN A 75 -3.52 -34.01 -7.58
C GLN A 75 -4.85 -34.77 -7.52
N ILE A 76 -5.93 -34.12 -7.94
CA ILE A 76 -7.30 -34.63 -7.86
C ILE A 76 -7.96 -34.46 -9.24
N PRO A 77 -7.69 -35.36 -10.19
CA PRO A 77 -8.26 -35.28 -11.52
C PRO A 77 -9.80 -35.30 -11.49
N GLY A 78 -10.43 -34.52 -12.38
CA GLY A 78 -11.89 -34.47 -12.51
C GLY A 78 -12.62 -33.69 -11.40
N CYS A 79 -11.90 -32.99 -10.53
CA CYS A 79 -12.53 -32.12 -9.54
C CYS A 79 -13.02 -30.79 -10.13
N ARG A 80 -13.99 -30.17 -9.45
CA ARG A 80 -14.44 -28.80 -9.69
C ARG A 80 -14.28 -28.01 -8.41
N ILE A 81 -13.49 -26.93 -8.46
CA ILE A 81 -13.11 -26.18 -7.27
C ILE A 81 -13.82 -24.84 -7.24
N ILE A 82 -14.58 -24.57 -6.18
CA ILE A 82 -15.08 -23.24 -5.82
C ILE A 82 -14.19 -22.73 -4.71
N LEU A 83 -13.62 -21.54 -4.90
CA LEU A 83 -12.64 -21.00 -3.97
C LEU A 83 -12.99 -19.57 -3.58
N GLU A 84 -13.31 -19.41 -2.32
CA GLU A 84 -13.53 -18.13 -1.65
C GLU A 84 -12.28 -17.76 -0.86
N THR A 85 -11.92 -16.48 -0.93
CA THR A 85 -10.79 -15.93 -0.19
C THR A 85 -11.31 -14.99 0.88
N LYS A 86 -10.82 -15.17 2.10
CA LYS A 86 -10.89 -14.18 3.17
C LYS A 86 -9.50 -13.59 3.37
N THR A 87 -9.43 -12.35 3.82
CA THR A 87 -8.20 -11.81 4.37
C THR A 87 -8.19 -12.18 5.86
N ASP A 88 -7.10 -12.79 6.34
CA ASP A 88 -6.97 -13.09 7.77
C ASP A 88 -6.71 -11.78 8.54
N TYR A 89 -7.80 -11.12 8.91
CA TYR A 89 -7.76 -10.08 9.92
C TYR A 89 -7.68 -10.79 11.28
N SER A 90 -6.47 -11.12 11.72
CA SER A 90 -6.27 -11.45 13.13
C SER A 90 -6.85 -10.29 13.95
N LYS A 91 -7.58 -10.55 15.04
CA LYS A 91 -8.08 -9.48 15.93
C LYS A 91 -6.94 -8.56 16.41
N ASP A 92 -5.72 -9.08 16.46
CA ASP A 92 -4.50 -8.36 16.83
C ASP A 92 -3.90 -7.53 15.69
N ASP A 93 -4.53 -7.52 14.50
CA ASP A 93 -4.08 -6.72 13.37
C ASP A 93 -4.51 -5.26 13.50
N ILE A 94 -3.77 -4.51 14.31
CA ILE A 94 -3.99 -3.08 14.54
C ILE A 94 -4.16 -2.32 13.22
N THR A 95 -3.30 -2.56 12.22
CA THR A 95 -3.37 -1.86 10.92
C THR A 95 -4.72 -2.06 10.26
N SER A 96 -5.18 -3.31 10.12
CA SER A 96 -6.47 -3.56 9.47
C SER A 96 -7.64 -3.07 10.30
N ARG A 97 -7.54 -3.11 11.63
CA ARG A 97 -8.58 -2.56 12.51
C ARG A 97 -8.71 -1.05 12.36
N VAL A 98 -7.59 -0.34 12.33
CA VAL A 98 -7.54 1.09 12.02
C VAL A 98 -8.14 1.34 10.62
N LYS A 99 -7.73 0.57 9.61
CA LYS A 99 -8.29 0.70 8.24
C LYS A 99 -9.81 0.53 8.22
N GLU A 100 -10.32 -0.52 8.85
CA GLU A 100 -11.76 -0.82 8.91
C GLU A 100 -12.54 0.32 9.57
N ILE A 101 -12.08 0.82 10.72
CA ILE A 101 -12.75 1.89 11.44
C ILE A 101 -12.80 3.17 10.60
N ILE A 102 -11.68 3.52 9.95
CA ILE A 102 -11.58 4.76 9.18
C ILE A 102 -12.40 4.67 7.87
N LEU A 103 -12.22 3.60 7.08
CA LEU A 103 -12.87 3.46 5.77
C LEU A 103 -14.38 3.25 5.85
N ASN A 104 -14.92 2.82 7.00
CA ASN A 104 -16.36 2.75 7.23
C ASN A 104 -17.02 4.13 7.40
N HIS A 105 -16.25 5.21 7.48
CA HIS A 105 -16.79 6.56 7.56
C HIS A 105 -17.06 7.15 6.17
N LYS A 106 -18.34 7.36 5.81
CA LYS A 106 -18.83 7.78 4.47
C LYS A 106 -18.12 8.97 3.78
N ASN A 107 -17.50 9.85 4.57
CA ASN A 107 -16.86 11.07 4.10
C ASN A 107 -15.36 10.89 3.83
N ILE A 108 -14.78 9.77 4.24
CA ILE A 108 -13.40 9.40 3.98
C ILE A 108 -13.37 8.60 2.68
N LYS A 109 -12.53 9.02 1.75
CA LYS A 109 -12.43 8.46 0.40
C LYS A 109 -11.32 7.43 0.29
N ASP A 110 -10.23 7.66 0.99
CA ASP A 110 -9.09 6.76 1.01
C ASP A 110 -8.27 6.98 2.29
N ILE A 111 -7.36 6.05 2.56
CA ILE A 111 -6.35 6.15 3.61
C ILE A 111 -5.02 5.60 3.15
N HIS A 112 -3.94 6.23 3.59
CA HIS A 112 -2.57 5.79 3.31
C HIS A 112 -1.65 6.14 4.48
N ASN A 113 -0.39 5.72 4.37
CA ASN A 113 0.68 6.01 5.33
C ASN A 113 0.32 5.68 6.78
N ILE A 114 -0.29 4.50 7.00
CA ILE A 114 -0.58 4.01 8.35
C ILE A 114 0.72 3.53 8.98
N ASN A 115 1.21 4.28 9.94
CA ASN A 115 2.40 3.95 10.72
C ASN A 115 2.00 3.60 12.15
N ILE A 116 2.59 2.53 12.67
CA ILE A 116 2.39 2.09 14.05
C ILE A 116 3.75 2.14 14.73
N TYR A 117 3.84 2.88 15.82
CA TYR A 117 5.05 3.01 16.62
C TYR A 117 4.83 2.35 17.98
N GLN A 118 5.72 1.43 18.35
CA GLN A 118 5.74 0.87 19.70
C GLN A 118 6.34 1.91 20.64
N VAL A 119 5.64 2.24 21.72
CA VAL A 119 6.09 3.14 22.78
C VAL A 119 5.90 2.45 24.11
N GLU A 120 6.99 1.89 24.64
CA GLU A 120 6.96 0.99 25.82
C GLU A 120 5.95 -0.16 25.58
N ASP A 121 4.95 -0.31 26.45
CA ASP A 121 3.88 -1.31 26.34
C ASP A 121 2.65 -0.81 25.55
N GLN A 122 2.71 0.40 24.99
CA GLN A 122 1.62 1.03 24.24
C GLN A 122 2.00 1.29 22.78
N ILE A 123 1.04 1.77 21.99
CA ILE A 123 1.26 2.12 20.59
C ILE A 123 0.80 3.55 20.27
N ASP A 124 1.53 4.20 19.38
CA ASP A 124 1.08 5.38 18.66
C ASP A 124 0.75 5.02 17.21
N VAL A 125 -0.31 5.62 16.67
CA VAL A 125 -0.72 5.43 15.28
C VAL A 125 -0.69 6.76 14.54
N SER A 126 -0.06 6.81 13.38
CA SER A 126 -0.19 7.93 12.44
C SER A 126 -0.86 7.44 11.17
N VAL A 127 -1.77 8.23 10.60
CA VAL A 127 -2.52 7.88 9.38
C VAL A 127 -2.86 9.10 8.56
N HIS A 128 -2.78 8.97 7.23
CA HIS A 128 -3.29 9.96 6.30
C HIS A 128 -4.69 9.56 5.84
N ILE A 129 -5.63 10.51 5.87
CA ILE A 129 -6.99 10.31 5.39
C ILE A 129 -7.28 11.27 4.24
N LEU A 130 -7.86 10.73 3.18
CA LEU A 130 -8.30 11.52 2.03
C LEU A 130 -9.78 11.88 2.21
N LEU A 131 -10.07 13.17 2.31
CA LEU A 131 -11.43 13.70 2.51
C LEU A 131 -11.97 14.32 1.23
N ARG A 132 -13.30 14.42 1.15
CA ARG A 132 -13.96 15.18 0.09
C ARG A 132 -13.65 16.67 0.23
N LYS A 133 -13.43 17.35 -0.91
CA LYS A 133 -13.11 18.78 -0.98
C LYS A 133 -14.18 19.73 -0.43
N ASP A 134 -15.43 19.28 -0.30
CA ASP A 134 -16.56 20.10 0.18
C ASP A 134 -16.71 20.14 1.69
N LEU A 135 -15.83 19.48 2.45
CA LEU A 135 -15.86 19.52 3.92
C LEU A 135 -15.11 20.74 4.44
N ASP A 136 -15.77 21.51 5.29
CA ASP A 136 -15.10 22.56 6.06
C ASP A 136 -14.29 21.97 7.23
N LEU A 137 -13.44 22.82 7.84
CA LEU A 137 -12.56 22.41 8.93
C LEU A 137 -13.33 21.96 10.17
N ARG A 138 -14.52 22.54 10.44
CA ARG A 138 -15.34 22.20 11.61
C ARG A 138 -15.97 20.82 11.44
N GLU A 139 -16.48 20.51 10.26
CA GLU A 139 -17.01 19.19 9.94
C GLU A 139 -15.90 18.13 9.90
N THR A 140 -14.71 18.53 9.42
CA THR A 140 -13.51 17.70 9.45
C THR A 140 -13.09 17.36 10.88
N GLU A 141 -13.02 18.33 11.80
CA GLU A 141 -12.69 18.08 13.20
C GLU A 141 -13.70 17.15 13.89
N LYS A 142 -15.00 17.36 13.63
CA LYS A 142 -16.03 16.45 14.16
C LYS A 142 -15.85 15.03 13.64
N LEU A 143 -15.48 14.87 12.38
CA LEU A 143 -15.23 13.57 11.75
C LEU A 143 -14.00 12.90 12.35
N THR A 144 -12.86 13.59 12.41
CA THR A 144 -11.62 13.01 12.93
C THR A 144 -11.78 12.64 14.40
N LYS A 145 -12.41 13.48 15.22
CA LYS A 145 -12.68 13.18 16.63
C LYS A 145 -13.55 11.94 16.83
N ARG A 146 -14.54 11.69 15.95
CA ARG A 146 -15.33 10.45 15.99
C ARG A 146 -14.48 9.23 15.65
N VAL A 147 -13.64 9.34 14.62
CA VAL A 147 -12.70 8.29 14.21
C VAL A 147 -11.72 7.98 15.35
N GLU A 148 -11.08 9.00 15.93
CA GLU A 148 -10.15 8.84 17.05
C GLU A 148 -10.80 8.14 18.25
N ASN A 149 -11.99 8.60 18.66
CA ASN A 149 -12.71 8.00 19.79
C ASN A 149 -13.09 6.54 19.50
N LYS A 150 -13.49 6.24 18.27
CA LYS A 150 -13.83 4.87 17.87
C LYS A 150 -12.60 3.96 17.92
N ILE A 151 -11.46 4.41 17.40
CA ILE A 151 -10.21 3.64 17.47
C ILE A 151 -9.76 3.45 18.92
N LYS A 152 -9.77 4.51 19.74
CA LYS A 152 -9.47 4.42 21.18
C LYS A 152 -10.36 3.42 21.93
N SER A 153 -11.64 3.34 21.57
CA SER A 153 -12.58 2.41 22.20
C SER A 153 -12.34 0.94 21.83
N GLU A 154 -11.63 0.68 20.72
CA GLU A 154 -11.41 -0.68 20.21
C GLU A 154 -9.97 -1.18 20.37
N LEU A 155 -9.00 -0.26 20.52
CA LEU A 155 -7.59 -0.56 20.73
C LEU A 155 -7.15 -0.10 22.12
N MET A 156 -7.22 -1.01 23.10
CA MET A 156 -6.86 -0.69 24.49
C MET A 156 -5.38 -0.30 24.67
N SER A 157 -4.48 -0.75 23.78
CA SER A 157 -3.06 -0.40 23.80
C SER A 157 -2.76 0.96 23.15
N LEU A 158 -3.75 1.63 22.56
CA LEU A 158 -3.55 2.90 21.87
C LEU A 158 -3.29 4.03 22.87
N ARG A 159 -2.08 4.59 22.80
CA ARG A 159 -1.69 5.80 23.51
C ARG A 159 -2.17 7.05 22.79
N SER A 160 -1.76 7.21 21.53
CA SER A 160 -2.10 8.37 20.70
C SER A 160 -2.37 7.99 19.25
N ILE A 161 -3.24 8.76 18.60
CA ILE A 161 -3.49 8.68 17.17
C ILE A 161 -3.35 10.08 16.55
N TYR A 162 -2.64 10.16 15.44
CA TYR A 162 -2.40 11.38 14.68
C TYR A 162 -3.01 11.21 13.28
N ILE A 163 -3.97 12.08 12.95
CA ILE A 163 -4.66 12.04 11.66
C ILE A 163 -4.20 13.22 10.82
N HIS A 164 -3.52 12.92 9.71
CA HIS A 164 -3.20 13.90 8.68
C HIS A 164 -4.36 13.95 7.67
N ILE A 165 -4.86 15.15 7.37
CA ILE A 165 -5.99 15.36 6.48
C ILE A 165 -5.49 15.82 5.12
N GLU A 166 -5.93 15.12 4.08
CA GLU A 166 -5.70 15.48 2.69
C GLU A 166 -7.02 15.70 1.96
N GLU A 167 -7.02 16.53 0.91
CA GLU A 167 -8.17 16.70 0.03
C GLU A 167 -8.05 15.81 -1.21
N THR A 168 -9.19 15.30 -1.70
CA THR A 168 -9.23 14.55 -2.96
C THR A 168 -8.60 15.35 -4.11
N ASN A 169 -7.58 14.77 -4.74
CA ASN A 169 -6.96 15.31 -5.95
C ASN A 169 -8.02 15.52 -7.04
N VAL A 170 -8.20 16.77 -7.46
CA VAL A 170 -8.96 17.11 -8.67
C VAL A 170 -8.01 16.98 -9.85
N LYS A 171 -8.48 16.52 -11.01
CA LYS A 171 -7.65 16.58 -12.23
C LYS A 171 -7.21 18.03 -12.45
N GLU A 172 -5.91 18.25 -12.36
CA GLU A 172 -5.32 19.56 -12.55
C GLU A 172 -4.79 19.69 -13.98
N SER A 173 -4.98 20.86 -14.59
CA SER A 173 -4.35 21.19 -15.87
C SER A 173 -3.08 21.99 -15.60
N TRP A 174 -1.94 21.43 -16.00
CA TRP A 174 -0.62 22.03 -15.89
C TRP A 174 -0.04 22.27 -17.27
N LYS A 175 0.72 23.36 -17.46
CA LYS A 175 1.42 23.65 -18.71
C LYS A 175 2.86 23.16 -18.61
N ASP A 176 3.31 22.35 -19.57
CA ASP A 176 4.75 22.03 -19.69
C ASP A 176 5.50 23.25 -20.23
N VAL A 177 6.42 23.77 -19.44
CA VAL A 177 7.28 24.93 -19.76
C VAL A 177 8.77 24.54 -19.74
N THR A 178 9.07 23.25 -19.77
CA THR A 178 10.45 22.71 -19.66
C THR A 178 11.39 23.31 -20.69
N ALA A 179 10.96 23.40 -21.96
CA ALA A 179 11.77 23.94 -23.05
C ALA A 179 12.15 25.42 -22.84
N ASP A 180 11.24 26.20 -22.24
CA ASP A 180 11.43 27.62 -21.96
C ASP A 180 12.20 27.87 -20.64
N SER A 181 12.35 26.84 -19.80
CA SER A 181 12.88 26.95 -18.43
C SER A 181 14.38 26.67 -18.32
N LYS A 182 15.16 26.83 -19.40
CA LYS A 182 16.60 26.48 -19.40
C LYS A 182 17.39 27.20 -18.30
N LEU A 183 17.20 28.51 -18.15
CA LEU A 183 17.86 29.29 -17.10
C LEU A 183 17.46 28.82 -15.70
N PHE A 184 16.19 28.46 -15.51
CA PHE A 184 15.69 27.97 -14.23
C PHE A 184 16.30 26.61 -13.86
N ILE A 185 16.37 25.70 -14.82
CA ILE A 185 17.03 24.39 -14.65
C ILE A 185 18.52 24.56 -14.34
N ASP A 186 19.21 25.46 -15.04
CA ASP A 186 20.63 25.72 -14.79
C ASP A 186 20.86 26.31 -13.40
N ASN A 187 19.95 27.17 -12.91
CA ASN A 187 20.00 27.68 -11.53
C ASN A 187 19.80 26.54 -10.51
N ILE A 188 18.85 25.63 -10.74
CA ILE A 188 18.64 24.47 -9.85
C ILE A 188 19.93 23.64 -9.77
N ARG A 189 20.54 23.34 -10.92
CA ARG A 189 21.83 22.63 -10.99
C ARG A 189 22.94 23.31 -10.20
N GLN A 190 23.02 24.64 -10.25
CA GLN A 190 24.03 25.40 -9.50
C GLN A 190 23.80 25.36 -7.99
N GLU A 191 22.54 25.41 -7.54
CA GLU A 191 22.22 25.40 -6.11
C GLU A 191 22.48 24.05 -5.43
N ILE A 192 22.37 22.95 -6.18
CA ILE A 192 22.51 21.59 -5.63
C ILE A 192 23.91 21.00 -5.78
N LYS A 193 24.86 21.75 -6.37
CA LYS A 193 26.19 21.26 -6.77
C LYS A 193 27.04 20.71 -5.62
N GLU A 194 26.81 21.17 -4.39
CA GLU A 194 27.52 20.71 -3.19
C GLU A 194 27.02 19.34 -2.70
N TYR A 195 25.88 18.87 -3.22
CA TYR A 195 25.23 17.61 -2.83
C TYR A 195 25.26 16.58 -3.94
N ILE A 196 25.10 17.03 -5.18
CA ILE A 196 25.01 16.19 -6.36
C ILE A 196 25.83 16.84 -7.47
N VAL A 197 26.63 16.04 -8.17
CA VAL A 197 27.36 16.50 -9.35
C VAL A 197 26.36 16.98 -10.42
N PRO A 198 26.32 18.27 -10.81
CA PRO A 198 25.22 18.79 -11.63
C PRO A 198 25.03 18.11 -12.99
N SER A 199 26.09 17.53 -13.55
CA SER A 199 26.04 16.80 -14.82
C SER A 199 25.31 15.46 -14.72
N THR A 200 25.10 14.91 -13.52
CA THR A 200 24.29 13.72 -13.32
C THR A 200 22.79 14.01 -13.31
N CYS A 201 22.40 15.29 -13.19
CA CYS A 201 21.01 15.73 -13.19
C CYS A 201 20.47 15.90 -14.63
N HIS A 202 19.46 15.11 -14.97
CA HIS A 202 18.91 14.98 -16.32
C HIS A 202 17.40 14.77 -16.32
N ASN A 203 16.76 14.71 -17.50
CA ASN A 203 15.32 14.51 -17.67
C ASN A 203 14.45 15.47 -16.85
N PHE A 204 14.80 16.76 -16.86
CA PHE A 204 13.99 17.78 -16.21
C PHE A 204 12.61 17.88 -16.86
N THR A 205 11.60 18.06 -16.02
CA THR A 205 10.23 18.43 -16.38
C THR A 205 9.82 19.58 -15.46
N ILE A 206 9.43 20.70 -16.05
CA ILE A 206 8.91 21.87 -15.34
C ILE A 206 7.48 22.12 -15.81
N LEU A 207 6.54 21.91 -14.89
CA LEU A 207 5.13 22.18 -15.12
C LEU A 207 4.72 23.44 -14.37
N GLU A 208 3.95 24.32 -15.01
CA GLU A 208 3.50 25.58 -14.43
C GLU A 208 1.96 25.65 -14.34
N ARG A 209 1.45 26.16 -13.21
CA ARG A 209 0.06 26.58 -13.05
C ARG A 209 -0.03 27.72 -12.03
N ASN A 210 -0.71 28.81 -12.38
CA ASN A 210 -0.94 29.96 -11.48
C ASN A 210 0.34 30.46 -10.80
N ASN A 211 1.44 30.59 -11.56
CA ASN A 211 2.76 31.00 -11.06
C ASN A 211 3.39 30.03 -10.03
N CYS A 212 2.88 28.80 -9.95
CA CYS A 212 3.44 27.70 -9.18
C CYS A 212 4.06 26.67 -10.11
N HIS A 213 5.20 26.10 -9.71
CA HIS A 213 5.95 25.13 -10.51
C HIS A 213 5.97 23.76 -9.85
N ASN A 214 5.66 22.72 -10.62
CA ASN A 214 6.00 21.35 -10.29
C ASN A 214 7.27 20.96 -11.05
N ILE A 215 8.25 20.44 -10.33
CA ILE A 215 9.59 20.16 -10.85
C ILE A 215 9.85 18.68 -10.66
N ALA A 216 10.23 18.00 -11.74
CA ALA A 216 10.72 16.64 -11.68
C ALA A 216 12.03 16.51 -12.44
N PHE A 217 12.98 15.73 -11.93
CA PHE A 217 14.20 15.39 -12.65
C PHE A 217 14.83 14.11 -12.12
N HIS A 218 15.74 13.55 -12.90
CA HIS A 218 16.53 12.39 -12.52
C HIS A 218 17.92 12.85 -12.07
N CYS A 219 18.50 12.21 -11.08
CA CYS A 219 19.90 12.39 -10.70
C CYS A 219 20.58 11.04 -10.50
N ARG A 220 21.89 10.99 -10.69
CA ARG A 220 22.68 9.81 -10.39
C ARG A 220 23.55 10.00 -9.15
N LEU A 221 23.61 8.96 -8.33
CA LEU A 221 24.44 8.84 -7.12
C LEU A 221 25.30 7.58 -7.20
N GLU A 222 26.31 7.48 -6.34
CA GLU A 222 27.23 6.34 -6.30
C GLU A 222 26.50 4.99 -6.22
N LYS A 223 26.90 4.03 -7.06
CA LYS A 223 26.25 2.71 -7.19
C LYS A 223 26.13 1.93 -5.88
N ASN A 224 27.07 2.13 -4.95
CA ASN A 224 27.17 1.38 -3.70
C ASN A 224 26.56 2.11 -2.50
N LEU A 225 25.94 3.28 -2.72
CA LEU A 225 25.27 4.04 -1.68
C LEU A 225 24.01 3.29 -1.23
N ASP A 226 23.85 3.08 0.07
CA ASP A 226 22.60 2.48 0.56
C ASP A 226 21.43 3.46 0.45
N VAL A 227 20.23 2.89 0.47
CA VAL A 227 18.97 3.62 0.31
C VAL A 227 18.78 4.72 1.35
N GLY A 228 19.27 4.53 2.58
CA GLY A 228 19.12 5.52 3.65
C GLY A 228 19.98 6.76 3.40
N HIS A 229 21.24 6.57 2.99
CA HIS A 229 22.10 7.67 2.60
C HIS A 229 21.64 8.35 1.31
N ALA A 230 21.22 7.58 0.30
CA ALA A 230 20.64 8.13 -0.93
C ALA A 230 19.44 9.03 -0.61
N HIS A 231 18.50 8.54 0.22
CA HIS A 231 17.35 9.34 0.66
C HIS A 231 17.75 10.61 1.42
N SER A 232 18.79 10.54 2.27
CA SER A 232 19.29 11.69 3.02
C SER A 232 19.86 12.78 2.10
N VAL A 233 20.60 12.39 1.06
CA VAL A 233 21.13 13.32 0.04
C VAL A 233 19.99 14.01 -0.69
N ILE A 234 18.99 13.25 -1.16
CA ILE A 234 17.84 13.80 -1.87
C ILE A 234 17.02 14.73 -0.97
N THR A 235 16.79 14.35 0.28
CA THR A 235 16.07 15.20 1.24
C THR A 235 16.77 16.55 1.41
N ALA A 236 18.11 16.57 1.50
CA ALA A 236 18.87 17.82 1.59
C ALA A 236 18.74 18.67 0.31
N VAL A 237 18.80 18.03 -0.86
CA VAL A 237 18.61 18.69 -2.16
C VAL A 237 17.23 19.31 -2.27
N GLU A 238 16.18 18.58 -1.89
CA GLU A 238 14.81 19.08 -1.89
C GLU A 238 14.64 20.30 -0.99
N VAL A 239 15.21 20.27 0.22
CA VAL A 239 15.19 21.39 1.16
C VAL A 239 15.84 22.64 0.56
N ILE A 240 16.97 22.48 -0.12
CA ILE A 240 17.68 23.63 -0.72
C ILE A 240 16.92 24.20 -1.89
N ILE A 241 16.42 23.36 -2.79
CA ILE A 241 15.60 23.79 -3.91
C ILE A 241 14.38 24.58 -3.39
N ARG A 242 13.64 24.02 -2.41
CA ARG A 242 12.48 24.70 -1.82
C ARG A 242 12.83 25.98 -1.06
N LYS A 243 14.05 26.09 -0.52
CA LYS A 243 14.51 27.31 0.17
C LYS A 243 14.93 28.41 -0.81
N LYS A 244 15.44 28.04 -1.99
CA LYS A 244 16.02 28.98 -2.96
C LYS A 244 15.04 29.46 -4.01
N PHE A 245 14.03 28.66 -4.30
CA PHE A 245 13.06 28.94 -5.35
C PHE A 245 11.66 29.00 -4.76
N ASP A 246 11.01 30.14 -4.96
CA ASP A 246 9.63 30.35 -4.51
C ASP A 246 8.62 29.60 -5.38
N ASN A 247 7.42 29.43 -4.84
CA ASN A 247 6.26 28.86 -5.54
C ASN A 247 6.48 27.44 -6.10
N ILE A 248 7.32 26.62 -5.47
CA ILE A 248 7.41 25.20 -5.81
C ILE A 248 6.25 24.45 -5.15
N GLY A 249 5.37 23.88 -5.97
CA GLY A 249 4.32 22.96 -5.52
C GLY A 249 4.92 21.60 -5.20
N GLU A 250 5.03 20.76 -6.21
CA GLU A 250 5.62 19.43 -6.13
C GLU A 250 7.07 19.43 -6.62
N LEU A 251 7.93 18.71 -5.89
CA LEU A 251 9.31 18.44 -6.28
C LEU A 251 9.50 16.92 -6.21
N SER A 252 9.88 16.32 -7.33
CA SER A 252 10.09 14.87 -7.43
C SER A 252 11.45 14.57 -8.03
N ILE A 253 12.30 13.87 -7.28
CA ILE A 253 13.65 13.55 -7.72
C ILE A 253 13.79 12.04 -7.82
N HIS A 254 14.01 11.55 -9.04
CA HIS A 254 14.26 10.13 -9.28
C HIS A 254 15.76 9.84 -9.17
N VAL A 255 16.14 8.95 -8.26
CA VAL A 255 17.54 8.55 -8.07
C VAL A 255 17.86 7.31 -8.88
N GLU A 256 18.91 7.40 -9.66
CA GLU A 256 19.53 6.30 -10.38
C GLU A 256 20.93 6.02 -9.83
N PRO A 257 21.44 4.78 -9.93
CA PRO A 257 22.85 4.53 -9.73
C PRO A 257 23.67 5.13 -10.88
N ASP A 258 24.87 5.64 -10.60
CA ASP A 258 25.82 6.07 -11.63
C ASP A 258 26.06 4.95 -12.64
N GLN A 259 26.26 5.30 -13.91
CA GLN A 259 26.70 4.36 -14.92
C GLN A 259 28.24 4.33 -14.92
N GLU A 260 28.80 3.16 -15.21
CA GLU A 260 30.25 2.91 -15.16
C GLU A 260 31.07 3.87 -16.02
#